data_AF-A0A1F4X3H4-F1
#
_entry.id   AF-A0A1F4X3H4-F1
#
_cell.length_a   1.000
_cell.length_b   1.000
_cell.length_c   1.000
_cell.angle_alpha   90.00
_cell.angle_beta   90.00
_cell.angle_gamma   90.00
#
_symmetry.space_group_name_H-M   'P 1'
#
loop_
_entity.id
_entity.type
_entity.pdbx_description
1 polymer ?
#
loop_
_entity_poly.entity_id
_entity_poly.type
_entity_poly.pdbx_seq_one_letter_code
_entity_poly.pdbx_strand_id
1 'polypeptide(L)' 'MTDPPNKIGVIVKGPGISTTEALEIARARGYKITLPTLIKWLAKYGIGKKVFGRWYVDKDKFLYFLRYGNHGE' A
#
# COMPACT_ATOMS: atom_id res chain seq x y z
N MET A 1 -23.06 -23.68 -8.27
CA MET A 1 -21.69 -23.59 -8.79
C MET A 1 -21.19 -22.21 -8.40
N THR A 2 -20.24 -22.14 -7.47
CA THR A 2 -19.72 -20.91 -6.89
C THR A 2 -18.68 -20.32 -7.84
N ASP A 3 -18.98 -19.15 -8.41
CA ASP A 3 -18.02 -18.34 -9.15
C ASP A 3 -16.79 -18.07 -8.27
N PRO A 4 -15.56 -18.33 -8.73
CA PRO A 4 -14.37 -17.97 -7.98
C PRO A 4 -14.31 -16.44 -7.85
N PRO A 5 -13.97 -15.89 -6.67
CA PRO A 5 -13.83 -14.46 -6.50
C PRO A 5 -12.76 -13.97 -7.47
N ASN A 6 -13.24 -13.22 -8.47
CA ASN A 6 -12.50 -12.50 -9.46
C ASN A 6 -11.22 -11.92 -8.84
N LYS A 7 -10.07 -12.45 -9.27
CA LYS A 7 -8.74 -11.96 -8.89
C LYS A 7 -8.60 -10.59 -9.53
N ILE A 8 -9.15 -9.56 -8.87
CA ILE A 8 -9.21 -8.21 -9.44
C ILE A 8 -7.77 -7.71 -9.59
N GLY A 9 -7.26 -7.85 -10.81
CA GLY A 9 -6.12 -7.11 -11.31
C GLY A 9 -6.53 -5.65 -11.47
N VAL A 10 -6.76 -4.95 -10.35
CA VAL A 10 -6.78 -3.49 -10.36
C VAL A 10 -5.34 -3.07 -10.58
N ILE A 11 -4.99 -2.90 -11.85
CA ILE A 11 -3.93 -1.99 -12.28
C ILE A 11 -4.49 -0.59 -12.00
N VAL A 12 -4.44 -0.16 -10.73
CA VAL A 12 -4.80 1.20 -10.38
C VAL A 12 -3.71 2.06 -11.01
N LYS A 13 -4.04 2.72 -12.11
CA LYS A 13 -3.27 3.86 -12.63
C LYS A 13 -3.47 5.06 -11.69
N GLY A 14 -3.23 4.87 -10.40
CA GLY A 14 -3.22 5.95 -9.42
C GLY A 14 -1.87 6.68 -9.49
N PRO A 15 -1.80 7.97 -9.09
CA PRO A 15 -0.52 8.64 -8.93
C PRO A 15 0.30 7.87 -7.89
N GLY A 16 1.39 7.26 -8.34
CA GLY A 16 2.35 6.62 -7.46
C GLY A 16 2.99 7.69 -6.57
N ILE A 17 2.89 7.53 -5.25
CA ILE A 17 3.47 8.46 -4.29
C ILE A 17 4.81 7.92 -3.79
N SER A 18 5.67 8.82 -3.33
CA SER A 18 6.93 8.44 -2.72
C SER A 18 6.71 7.85 -1.33
N THR A 19 7.66 7.06 -0.84
CA THR A 19 7.62 6.50 0.52
C THR A 19 7.54 7.58 1.61
N THR A 20 8.13 8.75 1.37
CA THR A 20 8.03 9.90 2.29
C THR A 20 6.58 10.36 2.43
N GLU A 21 5.91 10.57 1.30
CA GLU A 21 4.51 11.01 1.27
C GLU A 21 3.57 9.95 1.85
N ALA A 22 3.84 8.67 1.58
CA ALA A 22 3.12 7.55 2.20
C ALA A 22 3.30 7.51 3.73
N LEU A 23 4.48 7.82 4.26
CA LEU A 23 4.71 7.94 5.71
C LEU A 23 3.92 9.09 6.31
N GLU A 24 3.86 10.24 5.63
CA GLU A 24 3.08 11.39 6.08
C GLU A 24 1.58 11.08 6.13
N ILE A 25 1.06 10.40 5.11
CA ILE A 25 -0.34 9.94 5.07
C ILE A 25 -0.63 8.96 6.21
N ALA A 26 0.27 8.01 6.45
CA ALA A 26 0.12 7.05 7.55
C ALA A 26 0.08 7.77 8.90
N ARG A 27 1.00 8.71 9.12
CA ARG A 27 1.09 9.53 10.33
C ARG A 27 -0.14 10.41 10.53
N ALA A 28 -0.64 11.04 9.47
CA ALA A 28 -1.86 11.84 9.50
C ALA A 28 -3.10 11.02 9.87
N ARG A 29 -3.08 9.71 9.58
CA ARG A 29 -4.11 8.75 9.99
C ARG A 29 -3.88 8.12 11.37
N GLY A 30 -2.86 8.55 12.10
CA GLY A 30 -2.54 8.05 13.44
C GLY A 30 -1.59 6.85 13.48
N TYR A 31 -1.12 6.35 12.33
CA TYR A 31 -0.16 5.24 12.28
C TYR A 31 1.27 5.75 12.50
N LYS A 32 1.88 5.39 13.64
CA LYS A 32 3.29 5.65 13.92
C LYS A 32 4.18 4.55 13.34
N ILE A 33 4.29 4.51 12.00
CA ILE A 33 5.19 3.59 11.31
C ILE A 33 6.50 4.27 10.89
N THR A 34 7.57 3.49 10.79
CA THR A 34 8.87 3.90 10.26
C THR A 34 9.01 3.49 8.80
N LEU A 35 9.96 4.11 8.09
CA LEU A 35 10.27 3.77 6.69
C LEU A 35 10.51 2.26 6.46
N PRO A 36 11.29 1.52 7.28
CA PRO A 36 11.46 0.09 7.09
C PRO A 36 10.16 -0.70 7.30
N THR A 37 9.28 -0.29 8.22
CA THR A 37 7.96 -0.90 8.39
C THR A 37 7.08 -0.67 7.17
N LEU A 38 7.07 0.55 6.64
CA LEU A 38 6.37 0.87 5.39
C LEU A 38 6.87 -0.03 4.26
N ILE A 39 8.18 -0.11 4.04
CA ILE A 39 8.78 -0.96 3.00
C ILE A 39 8.37 -2.43 3.17
N LYS A 40 8.34 -2.96 4.40
CA LYS A 40 7.85 -4.31 4.68
C LYS A 40 6.39 -4.47 4.25
N TRP A 41 5.53 -3.50 4.52
CA TRP A 41 4.14 -3.53 4.07
C TRP A 41 4.01 -3.47 2.54
N LEU A 42 4.79 -2.59 1.88
CA LEU A 42 4.83 -2.50 0.42
C LEU A 42 5.20 -3.85 -0.21
N ALA A 43 6.23 -4.51 0.34
CA ALA A 43 6.72 -5.80 -0.12
C ALA A 43 5.75 -6.95 0.21
N LYS A 44 5.17 -7.00 1.42
CA LYS A 44 4.28 -8.07 1.88
C LYS A 44 2.92 -8.04 1.15
N TYR A 45 2.34 -6.86 0.98
CA TYR A 45 0.97 -6.70 0.46
C TYR A 45 0.90 -6.28 -1.01
N GLY A 46 2.03 -6.07 -1.69
CA GLY A 46 2.04 -5.67 -3.10
C GLY A 46 1.40 -4.30 -3.37
N ILE A 47 1.40 -3.43 -2.35
CA ILE A 47 0.83 -2.07 -2.38
C ILE A 47 1.87 -1.03 -2.85
N GLY A 48 3.08 -1.48 -3.21
CA GLY A 48 4.11 -0.66 -3.83
C GLY A 48 5.03 -1.49 -4.72
N LYS A 49 5.79 -0.81 -5.59
CA LYS A 49 6.75 -1.41 -6.51
C LYS A 49 8.11 -0.75 -6.36
N LYS A 50 9.17 -1.55 -6.36
CA LYS A 50 10.55 -1.04 -6.46
C LYS A 50 10.93 -0.89 -7.93
N VAL A 51 11.28 0.32 -8.34
CA VAL A 51 11.65 0.69 -9.71
C VAL A 51 12.96 1.47 -9.66
N PHE A 52 14.01 0.98 -10.34
CA PHE A 52 15.35 1.59 -10.35
C PHE A 52 15.88 1.98 -8.95
N GLY A 53 15.70 1.10 -7.96
CA GLY A 53 16.16 1.34 -6.58
C GLY A 53 15.24 2.22 -5.72
N ARG A 54 14.22 2.86 -6.31
CA ARG A 54 13.24 3.68 -5.59
C ARG A 54 11.93 2.92 -5.39
N TRP A 55 11.31 3.11 -4.23
CA TRP A 55 9.98 2.56 -3.93
C TRP A 55 8.91 3.55 -4.37
N TYR A 56 7.99 3.06 -5.20
CA TYR A 56 6.76 3.75 -5.59
C TYR A 56 5.60 3.09 -4.87
N VAL A 57 4.84 3.88 -4.12
CA VAL A 57 3.67 3.41 -3.40
C VAL A 57 2.44 3.70 -4.23
N ASP A 58 1.59 2.71 -4.43
CA ASP A 58 0.30 2.92 -5.06
C ASP A 58 -0.62 3.56 -4.02
N LYS A 59 -0.91 4.86 -4.18
CA LYS A 59 -1.66 5.64 -3.20
C LYS A 59 -3.02 5.02 -2.89
N ASP A 60 -3.71 4.53 -3.91
CA ASP A 60 -5.06 3.99 -3.76
C ASP A 60 -5.04 2.68 -2.97
N LYS A 61 -4.14 1.76 -3.36
CA LYS A 61 -3.93 0.51 -2.62
C LYS A 61 -3.45 0.76 -1.20
N PHE A 62 -2.59 1.76 -1.00
CA PHE A 62 -2.08 2.13 0.31
C PHE A 62 -3.17 2.71 1.21
N LEU A 63 -4.02 3.60 0.69
CA LEU A 63 -5.16 4.14 1.43
C LEU A 63 -6.19 3.06 1.75
N TYR A 64 -6.44 2.14 0.81
CA TYR A 64 -7.28 0.98 1.03
C TYR A 64 -6.70 0.08 2.12
N PHE A 65 -5.40 -0.21 2.06
CA PHE A 65 -4.67 -0.96 3.08
C PHE A 65 -4.77 -0.32 4.46
N LEU A 66 -4.56 1.00 4.58
CA LEU A 66 -4.69 1.72 5.85
C LEU A 66 -6.13 1.78 6.37
N ARG A 67 -7.14 1.63 5.52
CA ARG A 67 -8.56 1.68 5.91
C ARG A 67 -9.10 0.30 6.29
N TYR A 68 -8.72 -0.76 5.56
CA TYR A 68 -9.30 -2.10 5.70
C TYR A 68 -8.30 -3.18 6.09
N GLY A 69 -7.02 -2.99 5.79
CA GLY A 69 -5.97 -4.01 5.94
C GLY A 69 -5.34 -4.09 7.34
N ASN A 70 -5.63 -3.15 8.25
CA ASN A 70 -5.00 -3.09 9.58
C ASN A 70 -5.92 -3.55 10.73
N HIS A 71 -7.00 -4.28 10.45
CA HIS A 71 -7.99 -4.71 11.47
C HIS A 71 -7.93 -6.22 11.80
N GLY A 72 -6.82 -6.92 11.46
CA GLY A 72 -6.75 -8.38 11.51
C GLY A 72 -5.41 -9.02 11.86
N GLU A 73 -4.55 -8.36 12.66
CA GLU A 73 -3.55 -9.04 13.49
C GLU A 73 -3.68 -8.55 14.94
#